data_AF-A0A267FC73-F1
#
_entry.id   AF-A0A267FC73-F1
#
_cell.length_a   1.000
_cell.length_b   1.000
_cell.length_c   1.000
_cell.angle_alpha   90.00
_cell.angle_beta   90.00
_cell.angle_gamma   90.00
#
_symmetry.space_group_name_H-M   'P 1'
#
loop_
_entity.id
_entity.type
_entity.pdbx_description
1 polymer ?
#
loop_
_entity_poly.entity_id
_entity_poly.type
_entity_poly.pdbx_seq_one_letter_code
_entity_poly.pdbx_strand_id
1 'polypeptide(L)'
;MNNILQEYLQIPVFTRGYTTACLLTTLAVQLDIVSPFQLYFHPTLIFKNLQLWRLITNFCFFGTFGFNFFFNMVFNYRYCRMLEENSFRGRTSDFALMFIFGGCFMTLAGLFVNMVFLSQAFTIMIVYVWSRRNPFIRMNFFGLLTFQAPYLPWVLMAFSFLLGNVIIVDAMGIAAGHVYYFLEDVFPRQRNGFRVLRTPQFLKTLFDAPPGQQDPNYQPLPEEERPGGFNWGL
;
A
#
# COMPACT_ATOMS: atom_id res chain seq x y z
N MET A 1 21.64 -8.14 21.79
CA MET A 1 20.19 -7.81 21.79
C MET A 1 19.85 -6.51 21.05
N ASN A 2 20.80 -5.65 20.66
CA ASN A 2 20.50 -4.39 19.98
C ASN A 2 20.28 -4.50 18.46
N ASN A 3 20.71 -5.59 17.81
CA ASN A 3 20.66 -5.71 16.35
C ASN A 3 19.23 -5.75 15.80
N ILE A 4 18.31 -6.47 16.46
CA ILE A 4 16.92 -6.58 15.98
C ILE A 4 16.17 -5.24 16.11
N LEU A 5 16.39 -4.54 17.23
CA LEU A 5 15.83 -3.20 17.43
C LEU A 5 16.40 -2.22 16.40
N GLN A 6 17.70 -2.30 16.09
CA GLN A 6 18.31 -1.49 15.05
C GLN A 6 17.75 -1.80 13.66
N GLU A 7 17.61 -3.08 13.29
CA GLU A 7 16.98 -3.48 12.03
C GLU A 7 15.53 -3.01 11.93
N TYR A 8 14.76 -3.10 13.02
CA TYR A 8 13.39 -2.60 13.07
C TYR A 8 13.33 -1.06 12.95
N LEU A 9 14.27 -0.35 13.58
CA LEU A 9 14.36 1.10 13.50
C LEU A 9 14.81 1.60 12.11
N GLN A 10 15.54 0.78 11.35
CA GLN A 10 15.91 1.05 9.96
C GLN A 10 14.73 0.94 8.99
N ILE A 11 13.65 0.23 9.37
CA ILE A 11 12.44 0.19 8.55
C ILE A 11 11.80 1.58 8.56
N PRO A 12 11.41 2.11 7.39
CA PRO A 12 10.69 3.38 7.28
C PRO A 12 9.44 3.41 8.16
N VAL A 13 9.12 4.59 8.70
CA VAL A 13 8.13 4.76 9.77
C VAL A 13 6.76 4.23 9.37
N PHE A 14 6.31 4.51 8.15
CA PHE A 14 4.96 4.16 7.71
C PHE A 14 4.85 2.66 7.43
N THR A 15 5.81 2.09 6.68
CA THR A 15 5.91 0.65 6.40
C THR A 15 6.00 -0.16 7.69
N ARG A 16 6.80 0.32 8.65
CA ARG A 16 6.96 -0.29 9.97
C ARG A 16 5.64 -0.30 10.73
N GLY A 17 4.98 0.86 10.85
CA GLY A 17 3.70 0.99 11.52
C GLY A 17 2.64 0.08 10.91
N TYR A 18 2.53 0.05 9.58
CA TYR A 18 1.56 -0.77 8.88
C TYR A 18 1.84 -2.27 9.04
N THR A 19 3.08 -2.72 8.83
CA THR A 19 3.46 -4.13 8.99
C THR A 19 3.22 -4.63 10.42
N THR A 20 3.58 -3.81 11.41
CA THR A 20 3.32 -4.11 12.83
C THR A 20 1.82 -4.16 13.12
N ALA A 21 1.02 -3.24 12.58
CA ALA A 21 -0.43 -3.29 12.72
C ALA A 21 -1.01 -4.59 12.15
N CYS A 22 -0.53 -5.04 10.98
CA CYS A 22 -0.97 -6.29 10.35
C CYS A 22 -0.65 -7.52 11.21
N LEU A 23 0.58 -7.59 11.72
CA LEU A 23 1.02 -8.67 12.61
C LEU A 23 0.20 -8.69 13.91
N LEU A 24 -0.01 -7.51 14.53
CA LEU A 24 -0.79 -7.39 15.75
C LEU A 24 -2.25 -7.79 15.54
N THR A 25 -2.87 -7.39 14.43
CA THR A 25 -4.26 -7.77 14.14
C THR A 25 -4.41 -9.27 13.93
N THR A 26 -3.48 -9.92 13.23
CA THR A 26 -3.51 -11.38 13.05
C THR A 26 -3.24 -12.11 14.37
N LEU A 27 -2.29 -11.64 15.19
CA LEU A 27 -2.04 -12.20 16.52
C LEU A 27 -3.25 -12.06 17.44
N ALA A 28 -3.91 -10.89 17.45
CA ALA A 28 -5.10 -10.66 18.28
C ALA A 28 -6.25 -11.63 17.92
N VAL A 29 -6.38 -11.98 16.65
CA VAL A 29 -7.34 -13.00 16.19
C VAL A 29 -6.89 -14.41 16.60
N GLN A 30 -5.60 -14.72 16.44
CA GLN A 30 -5.07 -16.05 16.77
C GLN A 30 -5.15 -16.35 18.28
N LEU A 31 -5.04 -15.34 19.13
CA LEU A 31 -5.18 -15.45 20.58
C LEU A 31 -6.65 -15.40 21.05
N ASP A 32 -7.61 -15.41 20.12
CA ASP A 32 -9.05 -15.27 20.38
C ASP A 32 -9.44 -14.02 21.21
N ILE A 33 -8.59 -12.99 21.20
CA ILE A 33 -8.87 -11.69 21.83
C ILE A 33 -9.93 -10.96 21.01
N VAL A 34 -9.85 -11.09 19.68
CA VAL A 34 -10.76 -10.44 18.72
C VAL A 34 -11.27 -11.49 17.74
N SER A 35 -12.59 -11.54 17.54
CA SER A 35 -13.16 -12.44 16.54
C SER A 35 -12.93 -11.91 15.12
N PRO A 36 -12.67 -12.75 14.10
CA PRO A 36 -12.67 -12.33 12.69
C PRO A 36 -13.96 -11.58 12.30
N PHE A 37 -15.09 -11.93 12.93
CA PHE A 37 -16.38 -11.26 12.73
C PHE A 37 -16.41 -9.80 13.25
N GLN A 38 -15.45 -9.39 14.07
CA GLN A 38 -15.31 -7.99 14.48
C GLN A 38 -14.46 -7.15 13.52
N LEU A 39 -13.74 -7.82 12.61
CA LEU A 39 -12.79 -7.20 11.68
C LEU A 39 -13.32 -7.11 10.25
N TYR A 40 -14.24 -8.01 9.87
CA TYR A 40 -14.78 -7.99 8.51
C TYR A 40 -15.52 -6.69 8.19
N PHE A 41 -15.49 -6.36 6.91
CA PHE A 41 -16.16 -5.21 6.35
C PHE A 41 -17.67 -5.42 6.29
N HIS A 42 -18.42 -4.70 7.13
CA HIS A 42 -19.87 -4.66 7.06
C HIS A 42 -20.35 -3.21 6.87
N PRO A 43 -20.76 -2.82 5.65
CA PRO A 43 -21.17 -1.46 5.32
C PRO A 43 -22.22 -0.89 6.26
N THR A 44 -23.26 -1.67 6.56
CA THR A 44 -24.36 -1.22 7.40
C THR A 44 -23.94 -0.94 8.84
N LEU A 45 -22.99 -1.71 9.40
CA LEU A 45 -22.50 -1.49 10.77
C LEU A 45 -21.52 -0.32 10.83
N ILE A 46 -20.76 -0.10 9.76
CA ILE A 46 -19.83 1.02 9.66
C ILE A 46 -20.61 2.34 9.58
N PHE A 47 -21.58 2.45 8.66
CA PHE A 47 -22.29 3.70 8.43
C PHE A 47 -23.42 3.95 9.44
N LYS A 48 -24.12 2.92 9.94
CA LYS A 48 -25.20 3.13 10.92
C LYS A 48 -24.72 3.13 12.37
N ASN A 49 -23.70 2.34 12.71
CA ASN A 49 -23.23 2.20 14.10
C ASN A 49 -21.85 2.81 14.35
N LEU A 50 -21.30 3.56 13.39
CA LEU A 50 -20.01 4.28 13.48
C LEU A 50 -18.83 3.42 13.95
N GLN A 51 -18.80 2.14 13.57
CA GLN A 51 -17.68 1.24 13.89
C GLN A 51 -16.48 1.50 12.98
N LEU A 52 -15.88 2.68 13.10
CA LEU A 52 -14.81 3.18 12.22
C LEU A 52 -13.54 2.32 12.26
N TRP A 53 -13.30 1.60 13.36
CA TRP A 53 -12.14 0.70 13.45
C TRP A 53 -12.17 -0.39 12.37
N ARG A 54 -13.36 -0.85 11.93
CA ARG A 54 -13.51 -1.85 10.86
C ARG A 54 -12.99 -1.37 9.51
N LEU A 55 -12.98 -0.06 9.28
CA LEU A 55 -12.42 0.50 8.05
C LEU A 55 -10.91 0.36 8.02
N ILE A 56 -10.23 0.35 9.17
CA ILE A 56 -8.77 0.25 9.25
C ILE A 56 -8.37 -1.22 9.41
N THR A 57 -9.00 -1.93 10.34
CA THR A 57 -8.57 -3.29 10.72
C THR A 57 -8.76 -4.32 9.62
N ASN A 58 -9.73 -4.11 8.73
CA ASN A 58 -9.92 -4.95 7.54
C ASN A 58 -8.71 -4.92 6.59
N PHE A 59 -8.09 -3.77 6.38
CA PHE A 59 -6.89 -3.68 5.54
C PHE A 59 -5.66 -4.31 6.21
N CYS A 60 -5.65 -4.42 7.54
CA CYS A 60 -4.53 -5.00 8.29
C CYS A 60 -4.65 -6.53 8.47
N PHE A 61 -5.83 -7.11 8.30
CA PHE A 61 -6.05 -8.54 8.55
C PHE A 61 -5.85 -9.38 7.29
N PHE A 62 -4.82 -10.23 7.28
CA PHE A 62 -4.45 -11.11 6.16
C PHE A 62 -4.91 -12.58 6.34
N GLY A 63 -5.81 -12.85 7.28
CA GLY A 63 -6.22 -14.21 7.63
C GLY A 63 -5.39 -14.82 8.77
N THR A 64 -5.58 -16.12 8.98
CA THR A 64 -4.88 -16.92 9.99
C THR A 64 -3.44 -17.20 9.57
N PHE A 65 -2.59 -17.59 10.52
CA PHE A 65 -1.22 -18.00 10.19
C PHE A 65 -1.21 -19.18 9.24
N GLY A 66 -0.41 -19.06 8.18
CA GLY A 66 -0.27 -20.06 7.14
C GLY A 66 0.57 -19.55 5.97
N PHE A 67 0.69 -20.39 4.94
CA PHE A 67 1.47 -20.07 3.74
C PHE A 67 0.96 -18.79 3.06
N ASN A 68 -0.36 -18.66 2.92
CA ASN A 68 -1.02 -17.50 2.33
C ASN A 68 -0.68 -16.19 3.07
N PHE A 69 -0.82 -16.18 4.40
CA PHE A 69 -0.47 -15.05 5.25
C PHE A 69 1.01 -14.66 5.09
N PHE A 70 1.91 -15.64 5.10
CA PHE A 70 3.35 -15.41 4.97
C PHE A 70 3.70 -14.67 3.67
N PHE A 71 3.21 -15.14 2.52
CA PHE A 71 3.50 -14.47 1.24
C PHE A 71 2.88 -13.09 1.14
N ASN A 72 1.63 -12.95 1.57
CA ASN A 72 0.96 -11.64 1.58
C ASN A 72 1.73 -10.64 2.45
N MET A 73 2.20 -11.05 3.63
CA MET A 73 2.99 -10.21 4.51
C MET A 73 4.35 -9.84 3.90
N VAL A 74 5.06 -10.81 3.30
CA VAL A 74 6.36 -10.57 2.65
C VAL A 74 6.23 -9.60 1.47
N PHE A 75 5.25 -9.80 0.59
CA PHE A 75 5.02 -8.88 -0.53
C PHE A 75 4.61 -7.50 -0.04
N ASN A 76 3.69 -7.44 0.92
CA ASN A 76 3.25 -6.19 1.50
C ASN A 76 4.43 -5.40 2.09
N TYR A 77 5.20 -6.01 2.99
CA TYR A 77 6.38 -5.38 3.59
C TYR A 77 7.39 -4.92 2.54
N ARG A 78 7.75 -5.80 1.60
CA ARG A 78 8.77 -5.51 0.57
C ARG A 78 8.37 -4.33 -0.29
N TYR A 79 7.16 -4.31 -0.85
CA TYR A 79 6.77 -3.27 -1.80
C TYR A 79 6.35 -1.97 -1.10
N CYS A 80 5.81 -2.03 0.12
CA CYS A 80 5.64 -0.84 0.95
C CYS A 80 6.98 -0.15 1.19
N ARG A 81 7.98 -0.91 1.66
CA ARG A 81 9.32 -0.39 1.93
C ARG A 81 9.96 0.20 0.68
N MET A 82 9.88 -0.52 -0.45
CA MET A 82 10.44 -0.03 -1.71
C MET A 82 9.76 1.24 -2.22
N LEU A 83 8.45 1.41 -2.00
CA LEU A 83 7.77 2.66 -2.36
C LEU A 83 8.18 3.81 -1.44
N GLU A 84 8.20 3.59 -0.13
CA GLU A 84 8.54 4.63 0.86
C GLU A 84 10.01 5.07 0.73
N GLU A 85 10.95 4.15 0.51
CA GLU A 85 12.38 4.46 0.38
C GLU A 85 12.77 4.99 -1.00
N ASN A 86 12.13 4.55 -2.08
CA ASN A 86 12.56 4.94 -3.44
C ASN A 86 11.65 6.00 -4.06
N SER A 87 10.33 5.76 -4.07
CA SER A 87 9.39 6.64 -4.78
C SER A 87 8.96 7.85 -3.94
N PHE A 88 8.79 7.65 -2.63
CA PHE A 88 8.26 8.65 -1.69
C PHE A 88 9.29 9.08 -0.64
N ARG A 89 10.59 8.93 -0.93
CA ARG A 89 11.66 9.33 0.00
C ARG A 89 11.53 10.81 0.35
N GLY A 90 11.43 11.10 1.65
CA GLY A 90 11.24 12.48 2.16
C GLY A 90 9.84 13.07 1.93
N ARG A 91 8.88 12.28 1.42
CA ARG A 91 7.49 12.68 1.13
C ARG A 91 6.52 11.64 1.68
N THR A 92 6.66 11.33 2.96
CA THR A 92 5.81 10.35 3.64
C THR A 92 4.35 10.76 3.61
N SER A 93 4.05 12.07 3.56
CA SER A 93 2.70 12.60 3.39
C SER A 93 2.01 12.15 2.08
N ASP A 94 2.75 12.04 0.99
CA ASP A 94 2.23 11.58 -0.31
C ASP A 94 1.99 10.07 -0.31
N PHE A 95 2.84 9.31 0.39
CA PHE A 95 2.63 7.89 0.61
C PHE A 95 1.39 7.62 1.46
N ALA A 96 1.18 8.41 2.51
CA ALA A 96 -0.04 8.35 3.32
C ALA A 96 -1.30 8.70 2.47
N LEU A 97 -1.21 9.67 1.57
CA LEU A 97 -2.30 10.00 0.65
C LEU A 97 -2.62 8.84 -0.29
N MET A 98 -1.61 8.13 -0.82
CA MET A 98 -1.81 6.92 -1.61
C MET A 98 -2.59 5.85 -0.82
N PHE A 99 -2.23 5.66 0.46
CA PHE A 99 -2.94 4.73 1.34
C PHE A 99 -4.39 5.13 1.57
N ILE A 100 -4.64 6.41 1.82
CA ILE A 100 -6.00 6.95 2.00
C ILE A 100 -6.82 6.79 0.71
N PHE A 101 -6.24 7.14 -0.45
CA PHE A 101 -6.89 6.99 -1.74
C PHE A 101 -7.26 5.52 -1.99
N GLY A 102 -6.31 4.62 -1.79
CA GLY A 102 -6.52 3.18 -1.92
C GLY A 102 -7.60 2.67 -0.99
N GLY A 103 -7.53 3.04 0.28
CA GLY A 103 -8.52 2.67 1.29
C GLY A 103 -9.92 3.18 0.96
N CYS A 104 -10.06 4.44 0.53
CA CYS A 104 -11.34 5.02 0.12
C CYS A 104 -11.90 4.34 -1.15
N PHE A 105 -11.08 4.17 -2.18
CA PHE A 105 -11.49 3.53 -3.43
C PHE A 105 -11.94 2.08 -3.18
N MET A 106 -11.16 1.35 -2.39
CA MET A 106 -11.45 -0.03 -2.02
C MET A 106 -12.68 -0.16 -1.12
N THR A 107 -12.85 0.75 -0.17
CA THR A 107 -14.06 0.81 0.67
C THR A 107 -15.29 1.00 -0.20
N LEU A 108 -15.25 1.95 -1.15
CA LEU A 108 -16.35 2.22 -2.07
C LEU A 108 -16.63 1.01 -2.97
N ALA A 109 -15.60 0.40 -3.55
CA ALA A 109 -15.74 -0.79 -4.38
C ALA A 109 -16.26 -2.00 -3.57
N GLY A 110 -15.83 -2.14 -2.32
CA GLY A 110 -16.29 -3.18 -1.39
C GLY A 110 -17.78 -3.10 -1.07
N LEU A 111 -18.41 -1.92 -1.16
CA LEU A 111 -19.87 -1.77 -1.00
C LEU A 111 -20.66 -2.50 -2.08
N PHE A 112 -20.10 -2.61 -3.29
CA PHE A 112 -20.77 -3.25 -4.42
C PHE A 112 -20.50 -4.75 -4.49
N VAL A 113 -19.34 -5.20 -4.00
CA VAL A 113 -18.85 -6.58 -4.22
C VAL A 113 -19.05 -7.48 -2.99
N ASN A 114 -19.58 -6.98 -1.87
CA ASN A 114 -19.82 -7.75 -0.63
C ASN A 114 -18.59 -8.58 -0.20
N MET A 115 -17.41 -7.97 -0.24
CA MET A 115 -16.15 -8.63 0.08
C MET A 115 -15.86 -8.63 1.57
N VAL A 116 -15.32 -9.74 2.07
CA VAL A 116 -15.07 -9.96 3.51
C VAL A 116 -13.78 -9.27 3.97
N PHE A 117 -12.71 -9.37 3.19
CA PHE A 117 -11.40 -8.79 3.51
C PHE A 117 -10.75 -8.08 2.31
N LEU A 118 -10.17 -6.90 2.53
CA LEU A 118 -9.59 -6.05 1.47
C LEU A 118 -8.05 -5.88 1.58
N SER A 119 -7.43 -6.46 2.59
CA SER A 119 -5.97 -6.42 2.82
C SER A 119 -5.15 -6.91 1.62
N GLN A 120 -5.54 -8.04 1.03
CA GLN A 120 -4.88 -8.61 -0.15
C GLN A 120 -5.00 -7.71 -1.38
N ALA A 121 -6.21 -7.18 -1.62
CA ALA A 121 -6.49 -6.24 -2.71
C ALA A 121 -5.57 -5.00 -2.59
N PHE A 122 -5.37 -4.54 -1.36
CA PHE A 122 -4.53 -3.39 -1.05
C PHE A 122 -3.05 -3.68 -1.28
N THR A 123 -2.55 -4.87 -0.90
CA THR A 123 -1.20 -5.31 -1.26
C THR A 123 -1.00 -5.31 -2.78
N ILE A 124 -1.96 -5.82 -3.55
CA ILE A 124 -1.88 -5.81 -5.02
C ILE A 124 -1.87 -4.38 -5.58
N MET A 125 -2.64 -3.46 -5.01
CA MET A 125 -2.58 -2.03 -5.39
C MET A 125 -1.17 -1.45 -5.19
N ILE A 126 -0.57 -1.67 -4.02
CA ILE A 126 0.79 -1.21 -3.70
C ILE A 126 1.80 -1.79 -4.69
N VAL A 127 1.72 -3.09 -4.94
CA VAL A 127 2.57 -3.79 -5.92
C VAL A 127 2.38 -3.19 -7.32
N TYR A 128 1.16 -2.89 -7.71
CA TYR A 128 0.84 -2.30 -9.00
C TYR A 128 1.46 -0.91 -9.17
N VAL A 129 1.31 -0.03 -8.19
CA VAL A 129 1.90 1.32 -8.26
C VAL A 129 3.42 1.23 -8.34
N TRP A 130 4.03 0.38 -7.51
CA TRP A 130 5.46 0.14 -7.55
C TRP A 130 5.93 -0.39 -8.92
N SER A 131 5.23 -1.37 -9.47
CA SER A 131 5.62 -2.02 -10.73
C SER A 131 5.56 -1.07 -11.92
N ARG A 132 4.54 -0.22 -11.98
CA ARG A 132 4.37 0.77 -13.06
C ARG A 132 5.36 1.92 -12.98
N ARG A 133 5.84 2.25 -11.77
CA ARG A 133 6.90 3.23 -11.57
C ARG A 133 8.29 2.69 -11.86
N ASN A 134 8.48 1.37 -11.87
CA ASN A 134 9.77 0.72 -12.09
C ASN A 134 9.75 -0.25 -13.31
N PRO A 135 9.33 0.20 -14.51
CA PRO A 135 9.02 -0.70 -15.62
C PRO A 135 10.24 -1.50 -16.14
N PHE A 136 11.45 -0.96 -15.98
CA PHE A 136 12.68 -1.57 -16.48
C PHE A 136 13.32 -2.57 -15.52
N ILE A 137 12.84 -2.67 -14.28
CA ILE A 137 13.39 -3.62 -13.30
C ILE A 137 12.97 -5.04 -13.68
N ARG A 138 13.96 -5.93 -13.82
CA ARG A 138 13.75 -7.36 -13.99
C ARG A 138 13.56 -8.01 -12.63
N MET A 139 12.45 -8.71 -12.48
CA MET A 139 12.07 -9.46 -11.30
C MET A 139 12.35 -10.94 -11.52
N ASN A 140 12.83 -11.61 -10.47
CA ASN A 140 12.91 -13.05 -10.41
C ASN A 140 11.95 -13.55 -9.32
N PHE A 141 10.96 -14.35 -9.72
CA PHE A 141 9.95 -14.91 -8.84
C PHE A 141 10.34 -16.33 -8.46
N PHE A 142 10.79 -16.50 -7.22
CA PHE A 142 11.27 -17.77 -6.63
C PHE A 142 12.39 -18.48 -7.40
N GLY A 143 13.16 -17.78 -8.24
CA GLY A 143 14.18 -18.42 -9.08
C GLY A 143 13.62 -19.14 -10.31
N LEU A 144 12.29 -19.19 -10.46
CA LEU A 144 11.60 -19.99 -11.47
C LEU A 144 11.23 -19.17 -12.70
N LEU A 145 10.77 -17.94 -12.49
CA LEU A 145 10.26 -17.07 -13.55
C LEU A 145 10.97 -15.72 -13.51
N THR A 146 11.47 -15.28 -14.67
CA THR A 146 12.02 -13.93 -14.83
C THR A 146 11.10 -13.10 -15.72
N PHE A 147 10.72 -11.93 -15.25
CA PHE A 147 9.82 -11.01 -15.96
C PHE A 147 10.09 -9.55 -15.56
N GLN A 148 9.53 -8.60 -16.30
CA GLN A 148 9.65 -7.17 -15.95
C GLN A 148 8.61 -6.76 -14.90
N ALA A 149 8.95 -5.79 -14.04
CA ALA A 149 8.10 -5.36 -12.94
C ALA A 149 6.61 -5.17 -13.30
N PRO A 150 6.20 -4.56 -14.45
CA PRO A 150 4.78 -4.35 -14.76
C PRO A 150 3.92 -5.61 -14.81
N TYR A 151 4.52 -6.79 -15.02
CA TYR A 151 3.82 -8.07 -15.02
C TYR A 151 3.62 -8.65 -13.62
N LEU A 152 4.29 -8.10 -12.60
CA LEU A 152 4.25 -8.59 -11.22
C LEU A 152 2.84 -8.70 -10.63
N PRO A 153 1.93 -7.71 -10.75
CA PRO A 153 0.58 -7.82 -10.19
C PRO A 153 -0.21 -8.99 -10.78
N TRP A 154 0.00 -9.28 -12.07
CA TRP A 154 -0.64 -10.39 -12.77
C TRP A 154 -0.08 -11.75 -12.34
N VAL A 155 1.23 -11.83 -12.14
CA VAL A 155 1.88 -13.03 -11.59
C VAL A 155 1.42 -13.29 -10.16
N LEU A 156 1.33 -12.25 -9.33
CA LEU A 156 0.80 -12.37 -7.97
C LEU A 156 -0.67 -12.79 -7.95
N MET A 157 -1.50 -12.27 -8.85
CA MET A 157 -2.90 -12.69 -9.00
C MET A 157 -3.01 -14.17 -9.39
N ALA A 158 -2.18 -14.63 -10.33
CA ALA A 158 -2.13 -16.06 -10.70
C ALA A 158 -1.67 -16.93 -9.52
N PHE A 159 -0.63 -16.50 -8.79
CA PHE A 159 -0.14 -17.21 -7.60
C PHE A 159 -1.18 -17.24 -6.48
N SER A 160 -1.86 -16.12 -6.25
CA SER A 160 -2.95 -15.96 -5.29
C SER A 160 -4.11 -16.90 -5.57
N PHE A 161 -4.49 -17.07 -6.84
CA PHE A 161 -5.47 -18.08 -7.25
C PHE A 161 -5.02 -19.51 -6.93
N LEU A 162 -3.75 -19.84 -7.14
CA LEU A 162 -3.19 -21.15 -6.76
C LEU A 162 -3.21 -21.40 -5.25
N LEU A 163 -3.17 -20.33 -4.45
CA LEU A 163 -3.32 -20.41 -2.99
C LEU A 163 -4.78 -20.46 -2.52
N GLY A 164 -5.74 -20.52 -3.45
CA GLY A 164 -7.17 -20.59 -3.16
C GLY A 164 -7.84 -19.26 -2.88
N ASN A 165 -7.18 -18.13 -3.16
CA ASN A 165 -7.80 -16.81 -3.00
C ASN A 165 -8.76 -16.47 -4.15
N VAL A 166 -9.64 -15.51 -3.88
CA VAL A 166 -10.61 -15.04 -4.85
C VAL A 166 -9.96 -14.00 -5.79
N ILE A 167 -9.84 -14.33 -7.08
CA ILE A 167 -9.20 -13.48 -8.10
C ILE A 167 -9.81 -12.08 -8.20
N ILE A 168 -11.12 -11.95 -8.01
CA ILE A 168 -11.81 -10.65 -8.13
C ILE A 168 -11.29 -9.63 -7.11
N VAL A 169 -10.79 -10.08 -5.94
CA VAL A 169 -10.12 -9.22 -4.94
C VAL A 169 -8.83 -8.62 -5.51
N ASP A 170 -8.02 -9.45 -6.19
CA ASP A 170 -6.77 -9.01 -6.81
C ASP A 170 -7.01 -8.09 -8.01
N ALA A 171 -8.02 -8.41 -8.84
CA ALA A 171 -8.43 -7.56 -9.95
C ALA A 171 -8.88 -6.17 -9.48
N MET A 172 -9.61 -6.08 -8.36
CA MET A 172 -9.93 -4.80 -7.72
C MET A 172 -8.68 -4.05 -7.29
N GLY A 173 -7.67 -4.74 -6.73
CA GLY A 173 -6.35 -4.18 -6.42
C GLY A 173 -5.65 -3.57 -7.62
N ILE A 174 -5.64 -4.30 -8.74
CA ILE A 174 -5.06 -3.85 -10.01
C ILE A 174 -5.80 -2.61 -10.51
N ALA A 175 -7.14 -2.62 -10.48
CA ALA A 175 -7.95 -1.48 -10.90
C ALA A 175 -7.69 -0.24 -10.03
N ALA A 176 -7.70 -0.38 -8.70
CA ALA A 176 -7.40 0.71 -7.77
C ALA A 176 -6.00 1.29 -8.00
N GLY A 177 -5.00 0.42 -8.19
CA GLY A 177 -3.63 0.83 -8.49
C GLY A 177 -3.50 1.53 -9.83
N HIS A 178 -4.24 1.07 -10.84
CA HIS A 178 -4.27 1.71 -12.16
C HIS A 178 -4.90 3.09 -12.11
N VAL A 179 -6.03 3.26 -11.42
CA VAL A 179 -6.67 4.57 -11.26
C VAL A 179 -5.75 5.54 -10.52
N TYR A 180 -5.12 5.09 -9.42
CA TYR A 180 -4.14 5.92 -8.70
C TYR A 180 -2.97 6.33 -9.60
N TYR A 181 -2.32 5.37 -10.25
CA TYR A 181 -1.19 5.62 -11.16
C TYR A 181 -1.59 6.54 -12.31
N PHE A 182 -2.79 6.36 -12.87
CA PHE A 182 -3.28 7.22 -13.94
C PHE A 182 -3.47 8.65 -13.45
N LEU A 183 -4.14 8.85 -12.31
CA LEU A 183 -4.41 10.20 -11.76
C LEU A 183 -3.15 10.93 -11.30
N GLU A 184 -2.17 10.19 -10.78
CA GLU A 184 -0.96 10.77 -10.19
C GLU A 184 0.21 10.88 -11.18
N ASP A 185 0.44 9.86 -12.02
CA ASP A 185 1.64 9.77 -12.87
C ASP A 185 1.36 10.05 -14.37
N VAL A 186 0.13 9.82 -14.85
CA VAL A 186 -0.21 9.94 -16.29
C VAL A 186 -0.98 11.23 -16.60
N PHE A 187 -2.09 11.45 -15.90
CA PHE A 187 -3.00 12.57 -16.14
C PHE A 187 -2.32 13.94 -16.04
N PRO A 188 -1.43 14.19 -15.05
CA PRO A 188 -0.74 15.48 -14.96
C PRO A 188 0.26 15.74 -16.11
N ARG A 189 0.72 14.69 -16.81
CA ARG A 189 1.64 14.81 -17.95
C ARG A 189 0.94 15.04 -19.29
N GLN A 190 -0.40 14.98 -19.32
CA GLN A 190 -1.17 15.26 -20.53
C GLN A 190 -1.25 16.75 -20.82
N ARG A 191 -1.51 17.12 -22.09
CA ARG A 191 -1.72 18.52 -22.48
C ARG A 191 -2.99 19.04 -21.79
N ASN A 192 -2.85 20.04 -20.91
CA ASN A 192 -3.86 20.54 -19.95
C ASN A 192 -4.12 19.66 -18.71
N GLY A 193 -3.22 18.72 -18.39
CA GLY A 193 -3.28 17.94 -17.16
C GLY A 193 -3.10 18.84 -15.93
N PHE A 194 -3.88 18.58 -14.88
CA PHE A 194 -3.69 19.19 -13.57
C PHE A 194 -3.68 18.11 -12.49
N ARG A 195 -3.09 18.42 -11.35
CA ARG A 195 -2.98 17.45 -10.26
C ARG A 195 -4.28 17.34 -9.47
N VAL A 196 -4.94 16.18 -9.60
CA VAL A 196 -6.20 15.86 -8.93
C VAL A 196 -5.96 15.53 -7.45
N LEU A 197 -4.96 14.72 -7.15
CA LEU A 197 -4.65 14.28 -5.79
C LEU A 197 -3.66 15.24 -5.14
N ARG A 198 -4.12 16.35 -4.56
CA ARG A 198 -3.26 17.26 -3.79
C ARG A 198 -3.17 16.83 -2.32
N THR A 199 -1.95 16.65 -1.83
CA THR A 199 -1.68 16.30 -0.44
C THR A 199 -2.08 17.45 0.48
N PRO A 200 -3.07 17.25 1.37
CA PRO A 200 -3.51 18.30 2.27
C PRO A 200 -2.40 18.68 3.26
N GLN A 201 -2.35 19.95 3.65
CA GLN A 201 -1.29 20.49 4.51
C GLN A 201 -1.19 19.78 5.86
N PHE A 202 -2.30 19.27 6.41
CA PHE A 202 -2.28 18.53 7.67
C PHE A 202 -1.45 17.23 7.59
N LEU A 203 -1.44 16.54 6.44
CA LEU A 203 -0.63 15.33 6.26
C LEU A 203 0.84 15.69 6.18
N LYS A 204 1.18 16.81 5.53
CA LYS A 204 2.55 17.32 5.47
C LYS A 204 3.06 17.65 6.88
N THR A 205 2.25 18.33 7.70
CA THR A 205 2.65 18.65 9.08
C THR A 205 2.77 17.43 9.99
N LEU A 206 2.05 16.35 9.70
CA LEU A 206 2.04 15.15 10.53
C LEU A 206 3.16 14.17 10.16
N PHE A 207 3.49 14.05 8.87
CA PHE A 207 4.38 13.01 8.35
C PHE A 207 5.69 13.53 7.75
N ASP A 208 5.75 14.79 7.32
CA ASP A 208 6.99 15.34 6.76
C ASP A 208 7.85 15.94 7.90
N ALA A 209 9.15 15.67 7.86
CA ALA A 209 10.09 16.22 8.83
C ALA A 209 10.15 17.75 8.69
N PRO A 210 10.34 18.49 9.80
CA PRO A 210 10.57 19.93 9.75
C PRO A 210 11.71 20.26 8.77
N PRO A 211 11.67 21.40 8.06
CA PRO A 211 12.65 21.76 7.02
C PRO A 211 14.14 21.70 7.45
N GLY A 212 14.43 21.66 8.76
CA GLY A 212 15.78 21.55 9.31
C GLY A 212 16.30 20.14 9.64
N GLN A 213 15.51 19.08 9.40
CA GLN A 213 15.90 17.67 9.66
C GLN A 213 16.05 16.83 8.39
N GLN A 214 15.88 17.44 7.20
CA GLN A 214 16.16 16.76 5.94
C GLN A 214 17.66 16.51 5.82
N ASP A 215 18.05 15.29 5.45
CA ASP A 215 19.44 14.89 5.28
C ASP A 215 20.15 15.91 4.36
N PRO A 216 21.19 16.64 4.83
CA PRO A 216 21.87 17.67 4.06
C PRO A 216 22.46 17.14 2.73
N ASN A 217 22.68 15.83 2.64
CA ASN A 217 23.20 15.17 1.44
C ASN A 217 22.10 14.66 0.50
N TYR A 218 20.82 14.81 0.85
CA TYR A 218 19.72 14.38 0.00
C TYR A 218 19.46 15.41 -1.08
N GLN A 219 19.91 15.10 -2.30
CA GLN A 219 19.49 15.79 -3.51
C GLN A 219 18.27 15.05 -4.07
N PRO A 220 17.07 15.65 -4.02
CA PRO A 220 15.91 15.03 -4.65
C PRO A 220 16.12 14.98 -6.17
N LEU A 221 15.69 13.90 -6.83
CA LEU A 221 15.78 13.72 -8.29
C LEU A 221 15.27 14.95 -9.05
N PRO A 222 15.74 15.26 -10.26
CA PRO A 222 15.15 16.31 -11.09
C PRO A 222 13.63 16.12 -11.22
N GLU A 223 12.85 17.20 -11.19
CA GLU A 223 11.38 17.14 -11.11
C GLU A 223 10.75 16.30 -12.21
N GLU A 224 11.31 16.40 -13.43
CA GLU A 224 10.89 15.67 -14.62
C GLU A 224 11.11 14.15 -14.51
N GLU A 225 12.10 13.73 -13.71
CA GLU A 225 12.44 12.33 -13.45
C GLU A 225 11.72 11.77 -12.22
N ARG A 226 11.07 12.63 -11.40
CA ARG A 226 10.29 12.19 -10.24
C ARG A 226 9.00 11.48 -10.70
N PRO A 227 8.56 10.42 -10.00
CA PRO A 227 7.18 9.95 -10.09
C PRO A 227 6.24 11.13 -9.80
N GLY A 228 5.31 11.41 -10.70
CA GLY A 228 4.44 12.58 -10.66
C GLY A 228 4.99 13.89 -11.25
N GLY A 229 6.30 14.09 -11.46
CA GLY A 229 6.80 15.16 -12.34
C GLY A 229 6.82 16.62 -11.84
N PHE A 230 6.47 16.94 -10.59
CA PHE A 230 6.27 18.34 -10.14
C PHE A 230 7.12 18.78 -8.94
N ASN A 231 7.28 20.09 -8.80
CA ASN A 231 7.69 20.78 -7.57
C ASN A 231 6.55 20.76 -6.54
N TRP A 232 6.85 20.34 -5.31
CA TRP A 232 5.85 20.18 -4.24
C TRP A 232 5.83 21.37 -3.26
N GLY A 233 6.46 22.48 -3.68
CA GLY A 233 6.80 23.67 -2.90
C GLY A 233 8.23 23.51 -2.35
N LEU A 234 9.14 24.48 -2.44
CA LEU A 234 9.01 25.92 -2.72
C LEU A 234 8.75 26.31 -4.18
#